data_AF-A0A520RNZ4-F1
#
_entry.id   AF-A0A520RNZ4-F1
#
_cell.length_a   1.000
_cell.length_b   1.000
_cell.length_c   1.000
_cell.angle_alpha   90.00
_cell.angle_beta   90.00
_cell.angle_gamma   90.00
#
_symmetry.space_group_name_H-M   'P 1'
#
loop_
_entity.id
_entity.type
_entity.pdbx_description
1 polymer ?
#
loop_
_entity_poly.entity_id
_entity_poly.type
_entity_poly.pdbx_seq_one_letter_code
_entity_poly.pdbx_strand_id
1 'polypeptide(L)'
;RVKPLIRQAVFEGRRVKRARFYIDPETCTGDHGCIRLSGCPSLTIRENPDPLRSDPVSYVDNSCVGCGVCGTNAHSAVLCPSFSRVELVDNPTVWDRLLNATRVRVREWWRIRDRKRMAQRQF
;
A
#
# COMPACT_ATOMS: atom_id res chain seq x y z
N ARG A 1 -22.40 -2.74 8.50
CA ARG A 1 -21.48 -2.40 7.38
C ARG A 1 -20.70 -1.13 7.74
N VAL A 2 -19.37 -1.15 7.69
CA VAL A 2 -18.53 -0.01 8.17
C VAL A 2 -18.32 1.09 7.11
N LYS A 3 -18.23 0.69 5.82
CA LYS A 3 -18.01 1.59 4.68
C LYS A 3 -18.97 2.82 4.60
N PRO A 4 -20.30 2.71 4.83
CA PRO A 4 -21.19 3.87 4.78
C PRO A 4 -20.95 4.87 5.92
N LEU A 5 -20.63 4.39 7.14
CA LEU A 5 -20.35 5.25 8.30
C LEU A 5 -19.09 6.08 8.08
N ILE A 6 -18.05 5.47 7.52
CA ILE A 6 -16.81 6.16 7.13
C ILE A 6 -17.11 7.24 6.08
N ARG A 7 -17.90 6.90 5.05
CA ARG A 7 -18.26 7.86 3.99
C ARG A 7 -19.01 9.07 4.55
N GLN A 8 -19.94 8.86 5.48
CA GLN A 8 -20.67 9.94 6.12
C GLN A 8 -19.73 10.84 6.96
N ALA A 9 -18.83 10.27 7.75
CA ALA A 9 -17.86 11.05 8.52
C ALA A 9 -16.94 11.89 7.61
N VAL A 10 -16.52 11.36 6.46
CA VAL A 10 -15.76 12.11 5.45
C VAL A 10 -16.59 13.25 4.86
N PHE A 11 -17.87 13.01 4.57
CA PHE A 11 -18.78 14.03 4.06
C PHE A 11 -19.01 15.18 5.05
N GLU A 12 -19.08 14.86 6.35
CA GLU A 12 -19.22 15.84 7.43
C GLU A 12 -17.93 16.65 7.72
N GLY A 13 -16.88 16.51 6.90
CA GLY A 13 -15.64 17.25 7.06
C GLY A 13 -14.76 16.77 8.22
N ARG A 14 -15.13 15.66 8.89
CA ARG A 14 -14.32 15.10 9.97
C ARG A 14 -13.04 14.50 9.41
N ARG A 15 -11.92 14.70 10.11
CA ARG A 15 -10.65 14.07 9.76
C ARG A 15 -10.73 12.58 10.05
N VAL A 16 -10.65 11.75 9.01
CA VAL A 16 -10.75 10.29 9.13
C VAL A 16 -9.43 9.66 8.69
N LYS A 17 -8.88 8.78 9.52
CA LYS A 17 -7.76 7.93 9.16
C LYS A 17 -8.27 6.52 8.90
N ARG A 18 -7.94 5.96 7.73
CA ARG A 18 -8.27 4.58 7.39
C ARG A 18 -7.06 3.83 6.87
N ALA A 19 -6.89 2.59 7.32
CA ALA A 19 -5.86 1.71 6.79
C ALA A 19 -6.26 1.19 5.41
N ARG A 20 -5.30 1.15 4.48
CA ARG A 20 -5.39 0.43 3.21
C ARG A 20 -4.18 -0.47 3.09
N PHE A 21 -4.42 -1.70 2.68
CA PHE A 21 -3.37 -2.66 2.39
C PHE A 21 -3.06 -2.64 0.90
N TYR A 22 -1.80 -2.82 0.57
CA TYR A 22 -1.28 -2.82 -0.79
C TYR A 22 -0.23 -3.93 -0.93
N ILE A 23 -0.19 -4.55 -2.10
CA ILE A 23 0.85 -5.49 -2.49
C ILE A 23 1.61 -4.86 -3.64
N ASP A 24 2.92 -4.78 -3.48
CA ASP A 24 3.81 -4.31 -4.52
C ASP A 24 4.03 -5.40 -5.59
N PRO A 25 3.60 -5.18 -6.86
CA PRO A 25 3.75 -6.17 -7.91
C PRO A 25 5.21 -6.40 -8.31
N GLU A 26 6.10 -5.43 -8.12
CA GLU A 26 7.52 -5.58 -8.46
C GLU A 26 8.22 -6.57 -7.52
N THR A 27 7.83 -6.55 -6.25
CA THR A 27 8.40 -7.40 -5.19
C THR A 27 7.64 -8.72 -5.02
N CYS A 28 6.38 -8.81 -5.50
CA CYS A 28 5.56 -10.01 -5.36
C CYS A 28 6.10 -11.17 -6.21
N THR A 29 6.36 -12.31 -5.56
CA THR A 29 6.92 -13.50 -6.20
C THR A 29 5.88 -14.48 -6.75
N GLY A 30 4.61 -14.38 -6.33
CA GLY A 30 3.54 -15.26 -6.82
C GLY A 30 3.29 -16.51 -5.96
N ASP A 31 3.78 -16.55 -4.72
CA ASP A 31 3.54 -17.62 -3.74
C ASP A 31 2.10 -17.65 -3.18
N HIS A 32 1.44 -16.49 -3.17
CA HIS A 32 0.03 -16.29 -2.80
C HIS A 32 -0.31 -16.79 -1.38
N GLY A 33 0.69 -16.95 -0.50
CA GLY A 33 0.48 -17.37 0.88
C GLY A 33 -0.41 -16.39 1.67
N CYS A 34 -0.33 -15.11 1.34
CA CYS A 34 -1.16 -14.07 1.94
C CYS A 34 -2.67 -14.28 1.73
N ILE A 35 -3.09 -14.79 0.57
CA ILE A 35 -4.49 -15.10 0.25
C ILE A 35 -4.94 -16.31 1.07
N ARG A 36 -4.15 -17.38 1.05
CA ARG A 36 -4.46 -18.66 1.70
C ARG A 36 -4.57 -18.52 3.22
N LEU A 37 -3.72 -17.71 3.84
CA LEU A 37 -3.66 -17.56 5.30
C LEU A 37 -4.61 -16.48 5.85
N SER A 38 -5.02 -15.51 5.02
CA SER A 38 -5.85 -14.40 5.50
C SER A 38 -7.35 -14.66 5.35
N GLY A 39 -7.79 -15.40 4.33
CA GLY A 39 -9.22 -15.58 4.02
C GLY A 39 -9.96 -14.27 3.75
N CYS A 40 -9.24 -13.19 3.38
CA CYS A 40 -9.83 -11.87 3.20
C CYS A 40 -10.62 -11.81 1.88
N PRO A 41 -11.92 -11.47 1.89
CA PRO A 41 -12.73 -11.44 0.67
C PRO A 41 -12.32 -10.35 -0.31
N SER A 42 -11.53 -9.37 0.14
CA SER A 42 -11.01 -8.28 -0.68
C SER A 42 -9.58 -8.53 -1.18
N LEU A 43 -9.00 -9.70 -0.91
CA LEU A 43 -7.67 -10.08 -1.37
C LEU A 43 -7.81 -11.08 -2.52
N THR A 44 -7.37 -10.68 -3.70
CA THR A 44 -7.58 -11.41 -4.96
C THR A 44 -6.26 -11.51 -5.74
N ILE A 45 -6.31 -12.09 -6.94
CA ILE A 45 -5.17 -12.27 -7.84
C ILE A 45 -5.41 -11.41 -9.09
N ARG A 46 -4.36 -10.80 -9.61
CA ARG A 46 -4.37 -10.03 -10.86
C ARG A 46 -3.19 -10.45 -11.73
N GLU A 47 -3.32 -10.29 -13.04
CA GLU A 47 -2.21 -10.43 -13.99
C GLU A 47 -1.05 -9.49 -13.62
N ASN A 48 0.17 -9.96 -13.92
CA ASN A 48 1.38 -9.20 -13.67
C ASN A 48 1.45 -7.98 -14.61
N PRO A 49 1.74 -6.77 -14.11
CA PRO A 49 1.97 -5.62 -14.97
C PRO A 49 3.23 -5.73 -15.84
N ASP A 50 4.20 -6.58 -15.47
CA ASP A 50 5.39 -6.87 -16.26
C ASP A 50 5.10 -7.98 -17.30
N PRO A 51 5.13 -7.68 -18.62
CA PRO A 51 4.84 -8.66 -19.65
C PRO A 51 5.87 -9.80 -19.74
N LEU A 52 7.06 -9.64 -19.13
CA LEU A 52 8.07 -10.69 -19.08
C LEU A 52 7.80 -11.73 -17.98
N ARG A 53 6.86 -11.45 -17.07
CA ARG A 53 6.54 -12.31 -15.94
C ARG A 53 5.17 -12.96 -16.13
N SER A 54 5.13 -14.29 -16.18
CA SER A 54 3.89 -15.05 -16.28
C SER A 54 3.17 -15.22 -14.95
N ASP A 55 3.90 -15.17 -13.83
CA ASP A 55 3.30 -15.41 -12.51
C ASP A 55 2.38 -14.25 -12.10
N PRO A 56 1.09 -14.54 -11.82
CA PRO A 56 0.15 -13.51 -11.42
C PRO A 56 0.46 -13.01 -10.00
N VAL A 57 0.08 -11.76 -9.74
CA VAL A 57 0.39 -11.05 -8.49
C VAL A 57 -0.84 -10.97 -7.59
N SER A 58 -0.61 -11.02 -6.28
CA SER A 58 -1.66 -10.78 -5.30
C SER A 58 -2.09 -9.30 -5.33
N TYR A 59 -3.38 -9.03 -5.19
CA TYR A 59 -3.96 -7.69 -5.31
C TYR A 59 -5.03 -7.45 -4.23
N VAL A 60 -5.02 -6.26 -3.62
CA VAL A 60 -6.09 -5.81 -2.73
C VAL A 60 -7.14 -5.04 -3.52
N ASP A 61 -8.36 -5.59 -3.56
CA ASP A 61 -9.49 -4.97 -4.23
C ASP A 61 -10.03 -3.72 -3.49
N ASN A 62 -10.76 -2.88 -4.23
CA ASN A 62 -11.41 -1.66 -3.75
C ASN A 62 -12.59 -1.91 -2.79
N SER A 63 -13.03 -3.17 -2.64
CA SER A 63 -13.90 -3.59 -1.56
C SER A 63 -13.24 -3.57 -0.18
N CYS A 64 -11.90 -3.52 -0.10
CA CYS A 64 -11.15 -3.53 1.15
C CYS A 64 -11.58 -2.39 2.09
N VAL A 65 -12.04 -2.78 3.29
CA VAL A 65 -12.47 -1.86 4.35
C VAL A 65 -11.38 -1.53 5.36
N GLY A 66 -10.20 -2.16 5.25
CA GLY A 66 -9.08 -1.91 6.15
C GLY A 66 -9.26 -2.52 7.56
N CYS A 67 -9.89 -3.69 7.67
CA CYS A 67 -10.16 -4.35 8.96
C CYS A 67 -8.90 -4.75 9.76
N GLY A 68 -7.74 -4.81 9.12
CA GLY A 68 -6.46 -5.06 9.80
C GLY A 68 -6.01 -6.51 9.85
N VAL A 69 -6.94 -7.47 9.76
CA VAL A 69 -6.67 -8.91 9.98
C VAL A 69 -5.64 -9.49 9.00
N CYS A 70 -5.80 -9.21 7.70
CA CYS A 70 -4.81 -9.67 6.71
C CYS A 70 -3.44 -9.01 6.91
N GLY A 71 -3.40 -7.78 7.42
CA GLY A 71 -2.15 -7.07 7.68
C GLY A 71 -1.42 -7.58 8.91
N THR A 72 -2.13 -7.92 9.98
CA THR A 72 -1.54 -8.58 11.15
C THR A 72 -1.01 -9.95 10.76
N ASN A 73 -1.77 -10.73 10.00
CA ASN A 73 -1.33 -12.07 9.58
C ASN A 73 -0.12 -12.00 8.63
N ALA A 74 -0.15 -11.09 7.64
CA ALA A 74 0.96 -10.92 6.70
C ALA A 74 2.24 -10.43 7.37
N HIS A 75 2.14 -9.53 8.34
CA HIS A 75 3.29 -8.97 9.05
C HIS A 75 3.84 -9.92 10.13
N SER A 76 2.96 -10.55 10.92
CA SER A 76 3.36 -11.48 11.99
C SER A 76 4.03 -12.75 11.45
N ALA A 77 3.67 -13.19 10.26
CA ALA A 77 4.26 -14.36 9.63
C ALA A 77 5.43 -14.01 8.68
N VAL A 78 5.83 -12.73 8.58
CA VAL A 78 6.91 -12.23 7.68
C VAL A 78 6.75 -12.80 6.26
N LEU A 79 5.50 -12.96 5.80
CA LEU A 79 5.20 -13.84 4.67
C LEU A 79 5.69 -13.26 3.35
N CYS A 80 5.58 -11.94 3.18
CA CYS A 80 5.87 -11.33 1.90
C CYS A 80 6.41 -9.91 2.07
N PRO A 81 7.62 -9.62 1.55
CA PRO A 81 8.19 -8.27 1.58
C PRO A 81 7.39 -7.26 0.73
N SER A 82 6.51 -7.75 -0.16
CA SER A 82 5.63 -6.92 -0.99
C SER A 82 4.43 -6.34 -0.24
N PHE A 83 4.08 -6.87 0.94
CA PHE A 83 2.85 -6.50 1.63
C PHE A 83 3.05 -5.25 2.50
N SER A 84 2.36 -4.17 2.15
CA SER A 84 2.49 -2.86 2.79
C SER A 84 1.16 -2.35 3.34
N ARG A 85 1.22 -1.70 4.51
CA ARG A 85 0.09 -0.95 5.08
C ARG A 85 0.30 0.54 4.81
N VAL A 86 -0.71 1.16 4.21
CA VAL A 86 -0.75 2.60 3.95
C VAL A 86 -1.90 3.21 4.76
N GLU A 87 -1.67 4.39 5.33
CA GLU A 87 -2.74 5.16 5.96
C GLU A 87 -3.29 6.17 4.96
N LEU A 88 -4.58 6.09 4.66
CA LEU A 88 -5.32 7.12 3.94
C LEU A 88 -5.91 8.09 4.95
N VAL A 89 -5.64 9.38 4.74
CA VAL A 89 -6.18 10.47 5.55
C VAL A 89 -7.18 11.23 4.69
N ASP A 90 -8.44 11.15 5.05
CA ASP A 90 -9.52 11.93 4.46
C ASP A 90 -9.73 13.21 5.31
N ASN A 91 -9.97 14.36 4.66
CA ASN A 91 -10.00 15.71 5.27
C ASN A 91 -8.72 16.07 6.06
N PRO A 92 -7.56 16.19 5.38
CA PRO A 92 -6.28 16.48 6.04
C PRO A 92 -6.23 17.91 6.59
N THR A 93 -5.58 18.07 7.74
CA THR A 93 -5.29 19.40 8.32
C THR A 93 -4.21 20.14 7.52
N VAL A 94 -4.11 21.45 7.72
CA VAL A 94 -3.02 22.26 7.13
C VAL A 94 -1.64 21.71 7.56
N TRP A 95 -1.51 21.26 8.80
CA TRP A 95 -0.31 20.61 9.32
C TRP A 95 0.02 19.29 8.61
N ASP A 96 -0.99 18.43 8.36
CA ASP A 96 -0.79 17.19 7.60
C ASP A 96 -0.25 17.49 6.19
N ARG A 97 -0.75 18.55 5.54
CA ARG A 97 -0.29 18.96 4.21
C ARG A 97 1.15 19.49 4.23
N LEU A 98 1.50 20.32 5.21
CA LEU A 98 2.85 20.85 5.36
C LEU A 98 3.88 19.74 5.60
N LEU A 99 3.58 18.83 6.52
CA LEU A 99 4.42 17.65 6.81
C LEU A 99 4.57 16.73 5.60
N ASN A 100 3.50 16.55 4.82
CA ASN A 100 3.60 15.75 3.60
C ASN A 100 4.48 16.43 2.55
N ALA A 101 4.38 17.75 2.39
CA ALA A 101 5.20 18.50 1.44
C ALA A 101 6.71 18.41 1.77
N THR A 102 7.07 18.50 3.06
CA THR A 102 8.47 18.33 3.47
C THR A 102 8.97 16.90 3.25
N ARG A 103 8.17 15.88 3.62
CA ARG A 103 8.49 14.46 3.37
C ARG A 103 8.71 14.17 1.90
N VAL A 104 7.86 14.70 1.01
CA VAL A 104 7.98 14.54 -0.44
C VAL A 104 9.28 15.16 -0.94
N ARG A 105 9.59 16.39 -0.53
CA ARG A 105 10.85 17.07 -0.90
C ARG A 105 12.09 16.29 -0.47
N VAL A 106 12.12 15.81 0.78
CA VAL A 106 13.25 15.04 1.32
C VAL A 106 13.41 13.72 0.55
N ARG A 107 12.32 12.97 0.36
CA ARG A 107 12.36 11.71 -0.40
C ARG A 107 12.87 11.91 -1.82
N GLU A 108 12.40 12.94 -2.50
CA GLU A 108 12.83 13.21 -3.88
C GLU A 108 14.30 13.62 -3.96
N TRP A 109 14.77 14.42 -3.00
CA TRP A 109 16.19 14.76 -2.89
C TRP A 109 17.08 13.51 -2.74
N TRP A 110 16.69 12.57 -1.86
CA TRP A 110 17.39 11.29 -1.70
C TRP A 110 17.36 10.45 -2.98
N ARG A 111 16.20 10.31 -3.64
CA ARG A 111 16.07 9.57 -4.90
C ARG A 111 16.98 10.14 -6.00
N ILE A 112 17.02 11.47 -6.15
CA ILE A 112 17.88 12.14 -7.13
C ILE A 112 19.36 11.86 -6.81
N ARG A 113 19.75 11.96 -5.54
CA ARG A 113 21.12 11.69 -5.09
C ARG A 113 21.54 10.25 -5.38
N ASP A 114 20.71 9.27 -5.04
CA ASP A 114 21.00 7.85 -5.27
C ASP A 114 21.03 7.51 -6.75
N ARG A 115 20.11 8.05 -7.56
CA ARG A 115 20.14 7.89 -9.02
C ARG A 115 21.45 8.39 -9.63
N LYS A 116 21.93 9.56 -9.19
CA LYS A 116 23.23 10.11 -9.63
C LYS A 116 24.40 9.19 -9.25
N ARG A 117 24.40 8.61 -8.04
CA ARG A 117 25.43 7.68 -7.58
C ARG A 117 25.42 6.35 -8.35
N MET A 118 24.24 5.80 -8.62
CA MET A 118 24.10 4.55 -9.39
C MET A 118 24.59 4.73 -10.83
N ALA A 119 24.26 5.86 -11.46
CA ALA A 119 24.75 6.18 -12.80
C ALA A 119 26.28 6.28 -12.88
N GLN A 120 26.93 6.78 -11.83
CA GLN A 120 28.40 6.85 -11.74
C GLN A 120 29.07 5.49 -11.51
N ARG A 121 28.34 4.48 -11.04
CA ARG A 121 28.84 3.11 -10.77
C ARG A 121 28.59 2.13 -11.94
N GLN A 122 27.82 2.54 -12.93
CA GLN A 122 27.51 1.74 -14.13
C GLN A 122 28.52 1.98 -15.28
N PHE A 123 29.48 2.88 -15.09
CA PHE A 123 30.67 3.07 -15.92
C PHE A 123 31.90 2.71 -15.11
#